data_AF-A0A924EWU8-F1
#
_entry.id   AF-A0A924EWU8-F1
#
_cell.length_a   1.000
_cell.length_b   1.000
_cell.length_c   1.000
_cell.angle_alpha   90.00
_cell.angle_beta   90.00
_cell.angle_gamma   90.00
#
_symmetry.space_group_name_H-M   'P 1'
#
loop_
_entity.id
_entity.type
_entity.pdbx_description
1 polymer ?
#
loop_
_entity_poly.entity_id
_entity_poly.type
_entity_poly.pdbx_seq_one_letter_code
_entity_poly.pdbx_strand_id
1 'polypeptide(L)'
;MLSRFTTRMPSLAVPSAVALLLAACGGRSAPTPAPEPSPTVVAAPAVAASVPLPVATSAIVRDGPPVFGEYASRMVVVFPLQRYASADSGWMPAAGTAGRPRAAQLDSALTQAFRDRGLDGTWSLPPNTSRVAQREVMHRTDPRGLSTAGLVPSRRRNDLDLREPLSSQLRAIIALVPDSRLVLLPLETRVSITATGQRQATLRIAFLDGRMATVLSFPDVTGPPAADERAALKGVAAKFADLVIVP
;
A
#
# COMPACT_ATOMS: atom_id res chain seq x y z
N MET A 1 25.95 -27.62 -50.99
CA MET A 1 24.92 -26.64 -50.56
C MET A 1 25.12 -26.31 -49.09
N LEU A 2 25.50 -25.05 -48.84
CA LEU A 2 25.39 -24.24 -47.62
C LEU A 2 26.13 -24.66 -46.33
N SER A 3 27.33 -24.09 -46.19
CA SER A 3 28.12 -23.94 -44.97
C SER A 3 27.40 -23.12 -43.89
N ARG A 4 27.53 -23.56 -42.62
CA ARG A 4 27.07 -22.85 -41.43
C ARG A 4 28.13 -21.83 -40.98
N PHE A 5 27.80 -20.55 -41.04
CA PHE A 5 28.58 -19.48 -40.40
C PHE A 5 28.02 -19.22 -38.99
N THR A 6 28.80 -19.56 -37.97
CA THR A 6 28.56 -19.17 -36.57
C THR A 6 29.48 -18.00 -36.23
N THR A 7 28.95 -16.79 -36.24
CA THR A 7 29.66 -15.58 -35.80
C THR A 7 29.37 -15.34 -34.32
N ARG A 8 30.35 -15.60 -33.45
CA ARG A 8 30.33 -15.19 -32.04
C ARG A 8 30.78 -13.73 -31.94
N MET A 9 29.93 -12.87 -31.41
CA MET A 9 30.30 -11.50 -31.02
C MET A 9 31.02 -11.50 -29.65
N PRO A 10 32.09 -10.70 -29.48
CA PRO A 10 32.74 -10.54 -28.19
C PRO A 10 31.99 -9.53 -27.30
N SER A 11 31.82 -9.91 -26.04
CA SER A 11 31.28 -9.12 -24.94
C SER A 11 32.33 -8.11 -24.44
N LEU A 12 32.02 -6.81 -24.47
CA LEU A 12 32.82 -5.75 -23.86
C LEU A 12 32.30 -5.49 -22.45
N ALA A 13 33.04 -5.95 -21.44
CA ALA A 13 32.84 -5.61 -20.04
C ALA A 13 33.57 -4.30 -19.73
N VAL A 14 32.83 -3.30 -19.25
CA VAL A 14 33.37 -2.03 -18.74
C VAL A 14 33.35 -2.10 -17.20
N PRO A 15 34.49 -1.97 -16.51
CA PRO A 15 34.49 -1.72 -15.07
C PRO A 15 34.52 -0.21 -14.80
N SER A 16 33.44 0.33 -14.23
CA SER A 16 33.46 1.66 -13.60
C SER A 16 33.97 1.54 -12.16
N ALA A 17 35.19 2.00 -11.93
CA ALA A 17 35.72 2.24 -10.60
C ALA A 17 35.16 3.58 -10.08
N VAL A 18 34.38 3.52 -9.00
CA VAL A 18 33.93 4.70 -8.23
C VAL A 18 34.98 4.97 -7.16
N ALA A 19 35.71 6.06 -7.29
CA ALA A 19 36.61 6.56 -6.25
C ALA A 19 35.83 7.42 -5.25
N LEU A 20 35.84 7.00 -3.98
CA LEU A 20 35.49 7.84 -2.84
C LEU A 20 36.55 8.93 -2.65
N LEU A 21 36.11 10.18 -2.50
CA LEU A 21 36.92 11.24 -1.89
C LEU A 21 36.11 11.88 -0.75
N LEU A 22 36.53 11.52 0.47
CA LEU A 22 36.24 12.21 1.71
C LEU A 22 37.02 13.53 1.71
N ALA A 23 36.32 14.65 1.87
CA ALA A 23 36.92 15.93 2.23
C ALA A 23 36.25 16.45 3.51
N ALA A 24 37.08 16.60 4.54
CA ALA A 24 36.76 17.12 5.85
C ALA A 24 37.12 18.61 5.96
N CYS A 25 36.64 19.21 7.05
CA CYS A 25 37.15 20.40 7.75
C CYS A 25 36.51 21.78 7.50
N GLY A 26 36.18 22.43 8.63
CA GLY A 26 35.86 23.85 8.79
C GLY A 26 34.40 24.06 9.23
N GLY A 27 34.03 24.29 10.49
CA GLY A 27 34.74 24.97 11.56
C GLY A 27 34.52 26.48 11.49
N ARG A 28 33.34 26.99 11.90
CA ARG A 28 33.21 28.38 12.38
C ARG A 28 31.92 28.68 13.18
N SER A 29 32.19 29.16 14.39
CA SER A 29 31.47 29.92 15.40
C SER A 29 30.05 30.46 15.15
N ALA A 30 29.22 30.29 16.17
CA ALA A 30 27.99 31.03 16.44
C ALA A 30 28.21 32.53 16.68
N PRO A 31 27.16 33.33 16.48
CA PRO A 31 26.86 34.43 17.39
C PRO A 31 25.43 34.34 17.94
N THR A 32 25.33 34.30 19.26
CA THR A 32 24.12 34.58 20.04
C THR A 32 23.85 36.09 20.04
N PRO A 33 22.60 36.53 19.81
CA PRO A 33 22.13 37.81 20.33
C PRO A 33 20.97 37.67 21.31
N ALA A 34 21.21 38.27 22.48
CA ALA A 34 20.38 38.88 23.52
C ALA A 34 18.88 38.56 23.70
N PRO A 35 18.41 38.42 24.96
CA PRO A 35 17.00 38.31 25.32
C PRO A 35 16.32 39.68 25.42
N GLU A 36 15.13 39.81 24.83
CA GLU A 36 14.22 40.95 25.03
C GLU A 36 13.31 40.75 26.27
N PRO A 37 12.90 41.86 26.93
CA PRO A 37 12.28 41.84 28.26
C PRO A 37 10.78 41.53 28.26
N SER A 38 10.39 40.73 29.25
CA SER A 38 9.00 40.46 29.64
C SER A 38 8.26 41.72 30.12
N PRO A 39 7.01 41.96 29.70
CA PRO A 39 6.10 42.80 30.45
C PRO A 39 5.29 41.96 31.47
N THR A 40 5.60 42.22 32.74
CA THR A 40 4.70 42.36 33.88
C THR A 40 3.36 41.62 33.86
N VAL A 41 3.29 40.64 34.75
CA VAL A 41 2.09 39.98 35.27
C VAL A 41 1.20 41.00 36.01
N VAL A 42 -0.04 41.17 35.57
CA VAL A 42 -1.13 41.70 36.41
C VAL A 42 -2.05 40.53 36.74
N ALA A 43 -2.01 40.11 38.00
CA ALA A 43 -2.92 39.13 38.57
C ALA A 43 -4.24 39.81 38.96
N ALA A 44 -5.36 39.19 38.56
CA ALA A 44 -6.70 39.46 39.07
C ALA A 44 -7.52 38.16 39.08
N PRO A 45 -8.56 38.04 39.94
CA PRO A 45 -8.77 36.85 40.75
C PRO A 45 -9.73 35.80 40.17
N ALA A 46 -9.71 34.65 40.86
CA ALA A 46 -10.43 33.41 40.65
C ALA A 46 -11.93 33.52 40.29
N VAL A 47 -12.34 32.69 39.33
CA VAL A 47 -13.67 32.05 39.34
C VAL A 47 -13.47 30.58 38.97
N ALA A 48 -13.66 29.72 39.95
CA ALA A 48 -13.72 28.28 39.77
C ALA A 48 -14.99 27.92 38.98
N ALA A 49 -14.83 27.54 37.72
CA ALA A 49 -15.86 26.85 36.96
C ALA A 49 -15.37 25.42 36.72
N SER A 50 -15.93 24.48 37.48
CA SER A 50 -15.79 23.05 37.26
C SER A 50 -16.37 22.69 35.90
N VAL A 51 -15.55 22.73 34.86
CA VAL A 51 -15.87 22.11 33.57
C VAL A 51 -15.71 20.61 33.76
N PRO A 52 -16.76 19.79 33.64
CA PRO A 52 -16.58 18.35 33.64
C PRO A 52 -15.71 18.01 32.43
N LEU A 53 -14.57 17.37 32.67
CA LEU A 53 -13.77 16.78 31.61
C LEU A 53 -14.70 15.94 30.74
N PRO A 54 -14.66 16.07 29.39
CA PRO A 54 -15.31 15.08 28.56
C PRO A 54 -14.69 13.74 28.95
N VAL A 55 -15.52 12.87 29.52
CA VAL A 55 -15.20 11.46 29.71
C VAL A 55 -14.71 10.99 28.35
N ALA A 56 -13.40 10.72 28.26
CA ALA A 56 -12.80 10.12 27.10
C ALA A 56 -13.51 8.78 26.94
N THR A 57 -14.53 8.76 26.06
CA THR A 57 -15.15 7.54 25.60
C THR A 57 -14.01 6.66 25.14
N SER A 58 -13.71 5.63 25.94
CA SER A 58 -12.69 4.67 25.63
C SER A 58 -13.03 4.13 24.25
N ALA A 59 -12.20 4.45 23.27
CA ALA A 59 -12.33 3.95 21.92
C ALA A 59 -12.29 2.43 22.02
N ILE A 60 -13.46 1.80 21.86
CA ILE A 60 -13.63 0.36 21.89
C ILE A 60 -12.71 -0.21 20.81
N VAL A 61 -11.70 -0.97 21.25
CA VAL A 61 -10.91 -1.84 20.37
C VAL A 61 -11.86 -2.91 19.84
N ARG A 62 -12.40 -2.70 18.64
CA ARG A 62 -13.17 -3.74 17.93
C ARG A 62 -12.18 -4.72 17.29
N ASP A 63 -12.04 -5.88 17.91
CA ASP A 63 -11.50 -7.09 17.28
C ASP A 63 -12.59 -7.73 16.40
N GLY A 64 -12.44 -7.66 15.06
CA GLY A 64 -13.32 -8.33 14.07
C GLY A 64 -14.02 -7.38 13.06
N PRO A 65 -14.21 -7.78 11.78
CA PRO A 65 -14.61 -6.90 10.66
C PRO A 65 -16.08 -6.44 10.77
N PRO A 66 -16.49 -5.29 10.16
CA PRO A 66 -16.14 -4.86 8.80
C PRO A 66 -15.45 -3.50 8.74
N VAL A 67 -14.21 -3.49 8.25
CA VAL A 67 -13.44 -2.25 8.02
C VAL A 67 -13.86 -1.56 6.71
N PHE A 68 -14.62 -2.25 5.84
CA PHE A 68 -14.85 -1.81 4.46
C PHE A 68 -16.30 -1.49 4.11
N GLY A 69 -17.28 -2.00 4.86
CA GLY A 69 -18.71 -1.83 4.56
C GLY A 69 -19.13 -0.36 4.43
N GLU A 70 -18.61 0.50 5.30
CA GLU A 70 -18.87 1.96 5.27
C GLU A 70 -18.35 2.67 3.99
N TYR A 71 -17.49 2.00 3.22
CA TYR A 71 -16.89 2.54 1.99
C TYR A 71 -17.46 1.93 0.71
N ALA A 72 -18.39 0.98 0.79
CA ALA A 72 -18.95 0.31 -0.39
C ALA A 72 -19.63 1.28 -1.37
N SER A 73 -20.27 2.34 -0.85
CA SER A 73 -20.94 3.38 -1.65
C SER A 73 -20.02 4.52 -2.09
N ARG A 74 -18.72 4.46 -1.76
CA ARG A 74 -17.76 5.53 -2.03
C ARG A 74 -16.81 5.11 -3.14
N MET A 75 -16.32 6.09 -3.91
CA MET A 75 -15.29 5.84 -4.91
C MET A 75 -13.99 5.39 -4.24
N VAL A 76 -13.59 4.14 -4.49
CA VAL A 76 -12.32 3.54 -4.07
C VAL A 76 -11.51 3.17 -5.29
N VAL A 77 -10.24 3.56 -5.32
CA VAL A 77 -9.30 3.15 -6.37
C VAL A 77 -8.57 1.90 -5.90
N VAL A 78 -8.84 0.79 -6.59
CA VAL A 78 -8.18 -0.49 -6.35
C VAL A 78 -6.95 -0.58 -7.25
N PHE A 79 -5.80 -0.76 -6.62
CA PHE A 79 -4.53 -0.96 -7.31
C PHE A 79 -4.30 -2.43 -7.64
N PRO A 80 -3.50 -2.73 -8.67
CA PRO A 80 -2.96 -4.06 -8.86
C PRO A 80 -2.16 -4.55 -7.63
N LEU A 81 -2.06 -5.88 -7.49
CA LEU A 81 -1.21 -6.50 -6.49
C LEU A 81 0.26 -6.10 -6.68
N GLN A 82 0.87 -5.60 -5.60
CA GLN A 82 2.26 -5.12 -5.62
C GLN A 82 3.27 -6.27 -5.56
N ARG A 83 2.96 -7.35 -4.84
CA ARG A 83 3.85 -8.52 -4.74
C ARG A 83 3.11 -9.86 -4.63
N TYR A 84 3.66 -10.88 -5.26
CA TYR A 84 3.34 -12.28 -4.96
C TYR A 84 4.54 -12.90 -4.23
N ALA A 85 4.37 -13.29 -2.97
CA ALA A 85 5.39 -13.94 -2.18
C ALA A 85 5.43 -15.45 -2.46
N SER A 86 6.65 -16.01 -2.41
CA SER A 86 6.81 -17.44 -2.27
C SER A 86 6.36 -17.84 -0.86
N ALA A 87 5.83 -19.05 -0.69
CA ALA A 87 5.40 -19.55 0.62
C ALA A 87 6.51 -19.41 1.69
N ASP A 88 7.76 -19.55 1.28
CA ASP A 88 8.92 -19.61 2.17
C ASP A 88 9.63 -18.26 2.37
N SER A 89 9.25 -17.19 1.64
CA SER A 89 9.99 -15.91 1.68
C SER A 89 9.60 -14.99 2.85
N GLY A 90 8.71 -15.44 3.74
CA GLY A 90 8.11 -14.58 4.76
C GLY A 90 7.41 -13.35 4.17
N TRP A 91 7.07 -12.39 5.03
CA TRP A 91 6.57 -11.08 4.62
C TRP A 91 7.79 -10.13 4.35
N MET A 92 8.40 -10.19 3.15
CA MET A 92 9.64 -9.51 2.62
C MET A 92 11.00 -10.15 2.95
N PRO A 93 12.03 -10.16 2.03
CA PRO A 93 12.12 -9.81 0.59
C PRO A 93 12.28 -11.06 -0.34
N ALA A 94 12.10 -11.08 -1.68
CA ALA A 94 12.39 -10.11 -2.74
C ALA A 94 11.31 -10.03 -3.84
N ALA A 95 11.22 -8.87 -4.50
CA ALA A 95 10.43 -8.67 -5.71
C ALA A 95 11.14 -9.30 -6.92
N GLY A 96 10.80 -10.56 -7.22
CA GLY A 96 11.18 -11.22 -8.46
C GLY A 96 10.09 -11.08 -9.53
N THR A 97 10.48 -10.92 -10.80
CA THR A 97 9.55 -10.89 -11.94
C THR A 97 8.73 -12.18 -12.11
N ALA A 98 9.20 -13.29 -11.52
CA ALA A 98 8.53 -14.60 -11.53
C ALA A 98 7.14 -14.62 -10.88
N GLY A 99 6.82 -13.65 -10.01
CA GLY A 99 5.51 -13.52 -9.38
C GLY A 99 4.43 -12.89 -10.26
N ARG A 100 4.80 -12.24 -11.39
CA ARG A 100 3.87 -11.42 -12.19
C ARG A 100 2.66 -12.19 -12.74
N PRO A 101 2.80 -13.40 -13.32
CA PRO A 101 1.63 -14.14 -13.82
C PRO A 101 0.63 -14.47 -12.70
N ARG A 102 1.12 -14.80 -11.51
CA ARG A 102 0.29 -15.13 -10.35
C ARG A 102 -0.38 -13.88 -9.75
N ALA A 103 0.34 -12.77 -9.71
CA ALA A 103 -0.23 -11.47 -9.35
C ALA A 103 -1.38 -11.09 -10.31
N ALA A 104 -1.19 -11.24 -11.62
CA ALA A 104 -2.24 -11.00 -12.60
C ALA A 104 -3.45 -11.95 -12.45
N GLN A 105 -3.23 -13.20 -12.04
CA GLN A 105 -4.32 -14.12 -11.71
C GLN A 105 -5.13 -13.63 -10.50
N LEU A 106 -4.47 -13.15 -9.43
CA LEU A 106 -5.17 -12.58 -8.29
C LEU A 106 -5.90 -11.27 -8.67
N ASP A 107 -5.27 -10.37 -9.42
CA ASP A 107 -5.91 -9.14 -9.91
C ASP A 107 -7.19 -9.46 -10.69
N SER A 108 -7.15 -10.49 -11.53
CA SER A 108 -8.32 -10.96 -12.29
C SER A 108 -9.39 -11.54 -11.38
N ALA A 109 -9.00 -12.33 -10.38
CA ALA A 109 -9.92 -12.91 -9.40
C ALA A 109 -10.58 -11.84 -8.51
N LEU A 110 -9.82 -10.83 -8.06
CA LEU A 110 -10.35 -9.67 -7.32
C LEU A 110 -11.32 -8.87 -8.17
N THR A 111 -10.95 -8.58 -9.42
CA THR A 111 -11.81 -7.86 -10.36
C THR A 111 -13.14 -8.61 -10.56
N GLN A 112 -13.08 -9.92 -10.77
CA GLN A 112 -14.30 -10.72 -10.92
C GLN A 112 -15.12 -10.73 -9.62
N ALA A 113 -14.49 -10.99 -8.47
CA ALA A 113 -15.20 -11.04 -7.19
C ALA A 113 -15.88 -9.72 -6.82
N PHE A 114 -15.28 -8.58 -7.16
CA PHE A 114 -15.88 -7.26 -6.98
C PHE A 114 -17.03 -6.99 -7.95
N ARG A 115 -16.90 -7.40 -9.23
CA ARG A 115 -17.98 -7.31 -10.22
C ARG A 115 -19.19 -8.17 -9.84
N ASP A 116 -18.95 -9.39 -9.37
CA ASP A 116 -20.02 -10.29 -8.92
C ASP A 116 -20.83 -9.70 -7.75
N ARG A 117 -20.27 -8.68 -7.08
CA ARG A 117 -20.89 -7.94 -5.98
C ARG A 117 -21.33 -6.52 -6.36
N GLY A 118 -21.30 -6.18 -7.66
CA GLY A 118 -21.75 -4.89 -8.19
C GLY A 118 -20.85 -3.69 -7.86
N LEU A 119 -19.61 -3.91 -7.42
CA LEU A 119 -18.71 -2.82 -7.03
C LEU A 119 -18.07 -2.11 -8.23
N ASP A 120 -18.14 -2.66 -9.44
CA ASP A 120 -17.57 -2.06 -10.64
C ASP A 120 -18.32 -0.81 -11.14
N GLY A 121 -19.53 -0.56 -10.63
CA GLY A 121 -20.25 0.70 -10.85
C GLY A 121 -19.76 1.87 -10.00
N THR A 122 -19.11 1.59 -8.86
CA THR A 122 -18.71 2.61 -7.87
C THR A 122 -17.20 2.67 -7.66
N TRP A 123 -16.48 1.56 -7.80
CA TRP A 123 -15.05 1.45 -7.55
C TRP A 123 -14.24 1.38 -8.84
N SER A 124 -13.06 2.02 -8.87
CA SER A 124 -12.11 1.84 -9.97
C SER A 124 -11.29 0.57 -9.75
N LEU A 125 -11.64 -0.50 -10.46
CA LEU A 125 -10.98 -1.79 -10.36
C LEU A 125 -9.61 -1.83 -11.07
N PRO A 126 -8.72 -2.81 -10.77
CA PRO A 126 -7.33 -2.80 -11.24
C PRO A 126 -7.13 -2.61 -12.76
N PRO A 127 -7.93 -3.21 -13.66
CA PRO A 127 -7.81 -2.96 -15.10
C PRO A 127 -8.12 -1.52 -15.49
N ASN A 128 -9.09 -0.88 -14.83
CA ASN A 128 -9.43 0.52 -15.07
C ASN A 128 -8.34 1.44 -14.54
N THR A 129 -7.91 1.24 -13.29
CA THR A 129 -6.81 2.00 -12.67
C THR A 129 -5.54 1.95 -13.52
N SER A 130 -5.19 0.77 -14.03
CA SER A 130 -4.03 0.60 -14.92
C SER A 130 -4.21 1.35 -16.26
N ARG A 131 -5.40 1.28 -16.85
CA ARG A 131 -5.70 1.95 -18.12
C ARG A 131 -5.67 3.47 -18.00
N VAL A 132 -6.24 4.01 -16.92
CA VAL A 132 -6.27 5.44 -16.64
C VAL A 132 -4.84 5.96 -16.47
N ALA A 133 -4.02 5.30 -15.65
CA ALA A 133 -2.62 5.68 -15.47
C ALA A 133 -1.80 5.62 -16.78
N GLN A 134 -2.05 4.62 -17.63
CA GLN A 134 -1.33 4.48 -18.91
C GLN A 134 -1.68 5.54 -19.96
N ARG A 135 -2.89 6.13 -19.90
CA ARG A 135 -3.34 7.15 -20.87
C ARG A 135 -2.68 8.51 -20.62
N GLU A 136 -2.25 8.76 -19.40
CA GLU A 136 -1.66 10.03 -19.00
C GLU A 136 -0.15 10.01 -19.23
N VAL A 137 0.27 10.45 -20.42
CA VAL A 137 1.69 10.51 -20.84
C VAL A 137 2.56 11.33 -19.89
N MET A 138 1.96 12.29 -19.17
CA MET A 138 2.64 13.13 -18.17
C MET A 138 2.92 12.39 -16.84
N HIS A 139 2.18 11.32 -16.54
CA HIS A 139 2.23 10.63 -15.25
C HIS A 139 2.91 9.27 -15.43
N ARG A 140 4.25 9.22 -15.35
CA ARG A 140 5.06 7.99 -15.49
C ARG A 140 4.91 6.99 -14.32
N THR A 141 3.90 7.14 -13.46
CA THR A 141 3.72 6.29 -12.29
C THR A 141 3.06 4.98 -12.69
N ASP A 142 3.82 3.88 -12.63
CA ASP A 142 3.29 2.53 -12.85
C ASP A 142 2.45 2.08 -11.62
N PRO A 143 1.15 1.80 -11.77
CA PRO A 143 0.31 1.30 -10.68
C PRO A 143 0.76 -0.06 -10.12
N ARG A 144 1.58 -0.83 -10.86
CA ARG A 144 2.18 -2.09 -10.41
C ARG A 144 3.55 -1.93 -9.74
N GLY A 145 4.12 -0.73 -9.80
CA GLY A 145 5.49 -0.43 -9.37
C GLY A 145 5.54 0.62 -8.27
N LEU A 146 4.57 0.63 -7.35
CA LEU A 146 4.54 1.60 -6.26
C LEU A 146 5.63 1.31 -5.22
N SER A 147 6.15 2.37 -4.60
CA SER A 147 7.18 2.23 -3.56
C SER A 147 6.57 1.85 -2.22
N THR A 148 6.18 0.59 -2.07
CA THR A 148 5.49 0.10 -0.86
C THR A 148 6.42 -0.36 0.26
N ALA A 149 7.73 -0.26 0.10
CA ALA A 149 8.70 -0.75 1.09
C ALA A 149 8.56 -0.08 2.47
N GLY A 150 8.09 1.18 2.50
CA GLY A 150 7.81 1.91 3.74
C GLY A 150 6.50 1.53 4.43
N LEU A 151 5.64 0.71 3.80
CA LEU A 151 4.39 0.24 4.41
C LEU A 151 4.67 -0.96 5.31
N VAL A 152 5.08 -0.65 6.54
CA VAL A 152 5.23 -1.64 7.61
C VAL A 152 3.93 -1.68 8.42
N PRO A 153 3.37 -2.86 8.72
CA PRO A 153 2.27 -2.99 9.65
C PRO A 153 2.73 -2.52 11.05
N SER A 154 2.48 -1.25 11.40
CA SER A 154 2.67 -0.80 12.78
C SER A 154 1.41 -1.10 13.58
N ARG A 155 1.61 -1.68 14.78
CA ARG A 155 0.52 -1.94 15.73
C ARG A 155 -0.14 -0.66 16.26
N ARG A 156 0.44 0.52 16.00
CA ARG A 156 -0.16 1.82 16.34
C ARG A 156 -0.96 2.30 15.14
N ARG A 157 -2.28 2.22 15.28
CA ARG A 157 -3.28 2.30 14.19
C ARG A 157 -3.41 3.67 13.53
N ASN A 158 -2.80 4.75 14.05
CA ASN A 158 -3.25 6.11 13.72
C ASN A 158 -2.18 7.14 13.28
N ASP A 159 -0.89 6.81 13.18
CA ASP A 159 0.18 7.79 12.86
C ASP A 159 1.15 7.34 11.75
N LEU A 160 0.66 6.53 10.81
CA LEU A 160 1.47 6.20 9.62
C LEU A 160 1.12 7.17 8.51
N ASP A 161 1.73 8.35 8.56
CA ASP A 161 1.92 9.16 7.36
C ASP A 161 2.62 8.30 6.31
N LEU A 162 2.04 8.25 5.12
CA LEU A 162 2.62 7.62 3.96
C LEU A 162 3.87 8.39 3.59
N ARG A 163 5.00 7.69 3.64
CA ARG A 163 6.30 8.25 3.26
C ARG A 163 6.41 8.40 1.76
N GLU A 164 7.18 9.38 1.34
CA GLU A 164 7.60 9.49 -0.05
C GLU A 164 8.45 8.26 -0.47
N PRO A 165 8.37 7.83 -1.74
CA PRO A 165 7.61 8.44 -2.83
C PRO A 165 6.15 7.95 -2.94
N LEU A 166 5.68 7.08 -2.03
CA LEU A 166 4.38 6.46 -2.18
C LEU A 166 3.23 7.48 -2.11
N SER A 167 3.30 8.44 -1.20
CA SER A 167 2.30 9.51 -1.06
C SER A 167 2.12 10.30 -2.37
N SER A 168 3.21 10.77 -2.99
CA SER A 168 3.13 11.48 -4.26
C SER A 168 2.64 10.59 -5.41
N GLN A 169 3.09 9.33 -5.48
CA GLN A 169 2.63 8.36 -6.48
C GLN A 169 1.12 8.09 -6.40
N LEU A 170 0.58 7.93 -5.18
CA LEU A 170 -0.85 7.73 -4.98
C LEU A 170 -1.64 8.97 -5.36
N ARG A 171 -1.21 10.17 -4.92
CA ARG A 171 -1.85 11.44 -5.29
C ARG A 171 -1.90 11.65 -6.80
N ALA A 172 -0.82 11.33 -7.50
CA ALA A 172 -0.73 11.42 -8.95
C ALA A 172 -1.77 10.52 -9.64
N ILE A 173 -1.99 9.30 -9.15
CA ILE A 173 -2.92 8.35 -9.77
C ILE A 173 -4.38 8.64 -9.39
N ILE A 174 -4.68 8.95 -8.13
CA ILE A 174 -6.05 9.27 -7.70
C ILE A 174 -6.55 10.57 -8.33
N ALA A 175 -5.66 11.53 -8.65
CA ALA A 175 -6.04 12.74 -9.38
C ALA A 175 -6.64 12.44 -10.77
N LEU A 176 -6.37 11.26 -11.32
CA LEU A 176 -6.89 10.82 -12.62
C LEU A 176 -8.28 10.17 -12.51
N VAL A 177 -8.75 9.87 -11.29
CA VAL A 177 -10.05 9.26 -11.03
C VAL A 177 -10.92 10.26 -10.25
N PRO A 178 -12.00 10.79 -10.84
CA PRO A 178 -12.88 11.75 -10.19
C PRO A 178 -13.42 11.24 -8.84
N ASP A 179 -13.57 12.16 -7.88
CA ASP A 179 -14.09 11.92 -6.54
C ASP A 179 -13.37 10.83 -5.73
N SER A 180 -12.19 10.42 -6.18
CA SER A 180 -11.40 9.40 -5.49
C SER A 180 -10.50 10.02 -4.42
N ARG A 181 -10.60 9.46 -3.22
CA ARG A 181 -9.62 9.70 -2.13
C ARG A 181 -9.15 8.42 -1.47
N LEU A 182 -10.01 7.40 -1.51
CA LEU A 182 -9.79 6.13 -0.85
C LEU A 182 -9.04 5.22 -1.80
N VAL A 183 -8.00 4.60 -1.27
CA VAL A 183 -7.13 3.70 -2.01
C VAL A 183 -7.14 2.35 -1.33
N LEU A 184 -7.38 1.32 -2.14
CA LEU A 184 -7.20 -0.06 -1.74
C LEU A 184 -5.98 -0.59 -2.47
N LEU A 185 -4.96 -0.92 -1.71
CA LEU A 185 -3.67 -1.35 -2.22
C LEU A 185 -3.41 -2.80 -1.76
N PRO A 186 -3.67 -3.80 -2.62
CA PRO A 186 -3.27 -5.17 -2.35
C PRO A 186 -1.74 -5.22 -2.35
N LEU A 187 -1.15 -5.36 -1.17
CA LEU A 187 0.30 -5.28 -1.01
C LEU A 187 0.95 -6.58 -1.43
N GLU A 188 0.41 -7.68 -0.92
CA GLU A 188 1.07 -8.95 -1.04
C GLU A 188 0.13 -10.11 -0.85
N THR A 189 0.30 -11.14 -1.67
CA THR A 189 -0.36 -12.42 -1.45
C THR A 189 0.68 -13.52 -1.31
N ARG A 190 0.35 -14.54 -0.51
CA ARG A 190 1.11 -15.79 -0.42
C ARG A 190 0.15 -16.96 -0.41
N VAL A 191 0.63 -18.10 -0.90
CA VAL A 191 -0.12 -19.36 -0.86
C VAL A 191 0.68 -20.40 -0.09
N SER A 192 0.18 -20.78 1.09
CA SER A 192 0.77 -21.81 1.93
C SER A 192 0.11 -23.16 1.69
N ILE A 193 0.82 -24.24 2.05
CA ILE A 193 0.26 -25.59 2.14
C ILE A 193 -0.20 -25.78 3.59
N THR A 194 -1.45 -26.19 3.77
CA THR A 194 -2.03 -26.53 5.08
C THR A 194 -1.58 -27.91 5.54
N ALA A 195 -1.83 -28.27 6.81
CA ALA A 195 -1.52 -29.59 7.34
C ALA A 195 -2.20 -30.74 6.58
N THR A 196 -3.34 -30.48 5.92
CA THR A 196 -4.08 -31.45 5.10
C THR A 196 -3.60 -31.51 3.64
N GLY A 197 -2.52 -30.80 3.30
CA GLY A 197 -1.97 -30.73 1.93
C GLY A 197 -2.71 -29.77 0.99
N GLN A 198 -3.79 -29.11 1.45
CA GLN A 198 -4.53 -28.13 0.66
C GLN A 198 -3.79 -26.79 0.58
N ARG A 199 -4.02 -26.02 -0.50
CA ARG A 199 -3.48 -24.68 -0.70
C ARG A 199 -4.37 -23.63 -0.04
N GLN A 200 -3.78 -22.68 0.68
CA GLN A 200 -4.52 -21.59 1.31
C GLN A 200 -3.83 -20.26 1.04
N ALA A 201 -4.58 -19.29 0.51
CA ALA A 201 -4.07 -17.97 0.18
C ALA A 201 -4.31 -16.98 1.33
N THR A 202 -3.32 -16.13 1.60
CA THR A 202 -3.45 -14.98 2.49
C THR A 202 -3.07 -13.72 1.74
N LEU A 203 -3.98 -12.75 1.73
CA LEU A 203 -3.83 -11.45 1.07
C LEU A 203 -3.68 -10.36 2.13
N ARG A 204 -2.58 -9.62 2.06
CA ARG A 204 -2.35 -8.42 2.86
C ARG A 204 -2.70 -7.16 2.09
N ILE A 205 -3.40 -6.27 2.74
CA ILE A 205 -4.03 -5.10 2.12
C ILE A 205 -3.66 -3.86 2.91
N ALA A 206 -3.41 -2.75 2.21
CA ALA A 206 -3.40 -1.43 2.80
C ALA A 206 -4.64 -0.67 2.33
N PHE A 207 -5.42 -0.16 3.27
CA PHE A 207 -6.49 0.78 2.98
C PHE A 207 -6.08 2.16 3.43
N LEU A 208 -6.11 3.12 2.51
CA LEU A 208 -5.43 4.38 2.65
C LEU A 208 -6.34 5.54 2.26
N ASP A 209 -6.11 6.70 2.86
CA ASP A 209 -6.54 7.98 2.30
C ASP A 209 -5.37 8.59 1.51
N GLY A 210 -5.46 8.53 0.18
CA GLY A 210 -4.39 9.00 -0.70
C GLY A 210 -4.23 10.52 -0.70
N ARG A 211 -5.28 11.27 -0.32
CA ARG A 211 -5.22 12.73 -0.23
C ARG A 211 -4.52 13.14 1.06
N MET A 212 -4.95 12.58 2.19
CA MET A 212 -4.33 12.84 3.49
C MET A 212 -2.98 12.15 3.68
N ALA A 213 -2.63 11.23 2.77
CA ALA A 213 -1.43 10.42 2.85
C ALA A 213 -1.39 9.61 4.15
N THR A 214 -2.52 8.99 4.53
CA THR A 214 -2.63 8.23 5.78
C THR A 214 -3.08 6.80 5.54
N VAL A 215 -2.66 5.92 6.44
CA VAL A 215 -3.15 4.56 6.51
C VAL A 215 -4.42 4.52 7.36
N LEU A 216 -5.50 4.01 6.80
CA LEU A 216 -6.76 3.76 7.50
C LEU A 216 -6.78 2.36 8.13
N SER A 217 -6.31 1.34 7.39
CA SER A 217 -6.18 -0.02 7.93
C SER A 217 -5.17 -0.88 7.16
N PHE A 218 -4.70 -1.94 7.83
CA PHE A 218 -3.85 -2.99 7.25
C PHE A 218 -4.35 -4.40 7.59
N PRO A 219 -5.44 -4.88 6.99
CA PRO A 219 -5.92 -6.23 7.26
C PRO A 219 -5.16 -7.29 6.46
N ASP A 220 -4.99 -8.44 7.11
CA ASP A 220 -4.64 -9.70 6.46
C ASP A 220 -5.91 -10.54 6.30
N VAL A 221 -6.21 -10.95 5.07
CA VAL A 221 -7.36 -11.77 4.73
C VAL A 221 -6.88 -13.16 4.31
N THR A 222 -7.18 -14.17 5.12
CA THR A 222 -6.89 -15.57 4.78
C THR A 222 -8.13 -16.23 4.19
N GLY A 223 -8.04 -16.70 2.95
CA GLY A 223 -9.11 -17.42 2.25
C GLY A 223 -9.32 -18.85 2.78
N PRO A 224 -10.37 -19.54 2.32
CA PRO A 224 -10.55 -20.97 2.61
C PRO A 224 -9.44 -21.82 1.97
N PRO A 225 -9.12 -23.00 2.53
CA PRO A 225 -8.23 -23.95 1.87
C PRO A 225 -8.89 -24.51 0.60
N ALA A 226 -8.06 -24.85 -0.40
CA ALA A 226 -8.49 -25.29 -1.72
C ALA A 226 -7.54 -26.35 -2.29
N ALA A 227 -8.00 -27.05 -3.35
CA ALA A 227 -7.24 -28.12 -3.98
C ALA A 227 -5.94 -27.63 -4.67
N ASP A 228 -5.98 -26.44 -5.26
CA ASP A 228 -4.85 -25.87 -6.00
C ASP A 228 -4.68 -24.36 -5.75
N GLU A 229 -3.55 -23.81 -6.20
CA GLU A 229 -3.18 -22.40 -6.02
C GLU A 229 -4.21 -21.45 -6.64
N ARG A 230 -4.71 -21.76 -7.84
CA ARG A 230 -5.66 -20.90 -8.55
C ARG A 230 -6.99 -20.83 -7.82
N ALA A 231 -7.47 -21.95 -7.30
CA ALA A 231 -8.67 -22.02 -6.46
C ALA A 231 -8.48 -21.27 -5.14
N ALA A 232 -7.30 -21.37 -4.51
CA ALA A 232 -6.99 -20.61 -3.29
C ALA A 232 -6.99 -19.09 -3.54
N LEU A 233 -6.41 -18.62 -4.65
CA LEU A 233 -6.42 -17.20 -5.03
C LEU A 233 -7.84 -16.68 -5.30
N LYS A 234 -8.69 -17.48 -5.96
CA LYS A 234 -10.12 -17.14 -6.11
C LYS A 234 -10.84 -17.08 -4.76
N GLY A 235 -10.57 -18.03 -3.87
CA GLY A 235 -11.20 -18.10 -2.55
C GLY A 235 -10.88 -16.89 -1.67
N VAL A 236 -9.62 -16.45 -1.64
CA VAL A 236 -9.25 -15.23 -0.88
C VAL A 236 -9.84 -13.97 -1.49
N ALA A 237 -9.89 -13.87 -2.84
CA ALA A 237 -10.53 -12.74 -3.52
C ALA A 237 -12.03 -12.66 -3.21
N ALA A 238 -12.74 -13.78 -3.27
CA ALA A 238 -14.16 -13.86 -2.91
C ALA A 238 -14.40 -13.46 -1.45
N LYS A 239 -13.65 -14.06 -0.52
CA LYS A 239 -13.75 -13.72 0.91
C LYS A 239 -13.47 -12.24 1.16
N PHE A 240 -12.48 -11.65 0.50
CA PHE A 240 -12.21 -10.23 0.66
C PHE A 240 -13.36 -9.37 0.13
N ALA A 241 -13.88 -9.70 -1.05
CA ALA A 241 -15.01 -8.97 -1.62
C ALA A 241 -16.27 -9.06 -0.75
N ASP A 242 -16.48 -10.18 -0.03
CA ASP A 242 -17.54 -10.28 0.98
C ASP A 242 -17.36 -9.28 2.12
N LEU A 243 -16.13 -9.07 2.61
CA LEU A 243 -15.86 -8.10 3.68
C LEU A 243 -16.18 -6.65 3.29
N VAL A 244 -16.30 -6.36 2.00
CA VAL A 244 -16.67 -5.03 1.49
C VAL A 244 -18.18 -4.82 1.48
N ILE A 245 -18.98 -5.87 1.23
CA ILE A 245 -20.43 -5.75 1.09
C ILE A 245 -21.21 -6.06 2.37
N VAL A 246 -20.57 -6.64 3.39
CA VAL A 246 -21.22 -6.88 4.68
C VAL A 246 -21.45 -5.52 5.38
N PRO A 247 -22.70 -5.17 5.72
CA PRO A 247 -23.05 -3.90 6.38
C PRO A 247 -22.41 -3.73 7.77
#